data_AF-A0A1G1EWI8-F1
#
_entry.id   AF-A0A1G1EWI8-F1
#
_cell.length_a   1.000
_cell.length_b   1.000
_cell.length_c   1.000
_cell.angle_alpha   90.00
_cell.angle_beta   90.00
_cell.angle_gamma   90.00
#
_symmetry.space_group_name_H-M   'P 1'
#
loop_
_entity.id
_entity.type
_entity.pdbx_description
1 polymer ?
#
loop_
_entity_poly.entity_id
_entity_poly.type
_entity_poly.pdbx_seq_one_letter_code
_entity_poly.pdbx_strand_id
1 'polypeptide(L)'
;MPVIDKENFKDYKAVIADSPDVNAFAQCEDKLVIVFAGAFDEFTTDEMHFIMAHEFSHISLEHCQSATGVSVTLNILRFIPKIGGLANLIVNPLVTRAYMRENEYEADEKAVTALISIGMNPQAAVTALEKLRAIAKANDISEEEDRTGLLDTHPNLTARIEAVKKQIEKEFQNKKPSER
;
A
#
# COMPACT_ATOMS: atom_id res chain seq x y z
N MET A 1 12.33 -8.54 -7.86
CA MET A 1 11.46 -8.52 -9.05
C MET A 1 10.96 -7.10 -9.26
N PRO A 2 10.74 -6.62 -10.49
CA PRO A 2 10.22 -5.27 -10.70
C PRO A 2 8.75 -5.17 -10.26
N VAL A 3 8.35 -4.02 -9.70
CA VAL A 3 6.94 -3.71 -9.36
C VAL A 3 6.09 -3.42 -10.59
N ILE A 4 6.71 -2.87 -11.63
CA ILE A 4 6.07 -2.65 -12.92
C ILE A 4 6.66 -3.66 -13.91
N ASP A 5 5.78 -4.38 -14.61
CA ASP A 5 6.19 -5.22 -15.71
C ASP A 5 6.83 -4.37 -16.82
N LYS A 6 8.10 -4.66 -17.14
CA LYS A 6 8.87 -3.91 -18.14
C LYS A 6 8.29 -4.05 -19.54
N GLU A 7 7.65 -5.19 -19.86
CA GLU A 7 7.06 -5.41 -21.18
C GLU A 7 5.77 -4.60 -21.38
N ASN A 8 5.06 -4.34 -20.27
CA ASN A 8 3.76 -3.66 -20.26
C ASN A 8 3.79 -2.31 -19.52
N PHE A 9 4.96 -1.71 -19.34
CA PHE A 9 5.15 -0.45 -18.58
C PHE A 9 4.20 0.67 -19.03
N LYS A 10 3.96 0.77 -20.34
CA LYS A 10 3.09 1.78 -20.97
C LYS A 10 1.62 1.70 -20.51
N ASP A 11 1.20 0.57 -19.97
CA ASP A 11 -0.18 0.36 -19.52
C ASP A 11 -0.39 0.87 -18.09
N TYR A 12 0.69 1.02 -17.32
CA TYR A 12 0.63 1.53 -15.95
C TYR A 12 0.47 3.04 -15.96
N LYS A 13 -0.42 3.54 -15.12
CA LYS A 13 -0.75 4.96 -15.01
C LYS A 13 -0.64 5.40 -13.56
N ALA A 14 -0.27 6.65 -13.37
CA ALA A 14 -0.38 7.33 -12.09
C ALA A 14 -1.03 8.69 -12.30
N VAL A 15 -1.98 9.05 -11.43
CA VAL A 15 -2.64 10.35 -11.45
C VAL A 15 -2.65 10.96 -10.06
N ILE A 16 -2.62 12.30 -10.02
CA ILE A 16 -2.79 13.06 -8.78
C ILE A 16 -4.24 13.54 -8.73
N ALA A 17 -4.94 13.18 -7.66
CA ALA A 17 -6.26 13.70 -7.36
C ALA A 17 -6.16 14.99 -6.54
N ASP A 18 -6.92 16.00 -6.93
CA ASP A 18 -7.01 17.28 -6.21
C ASP A 18 -7.84 17.09 -4.92
N SER A 19 -7.19 16.58 -3.88
CA SER A 19 -7.74 16.38 -2.54
C SER A 19 -6.66 16.71 -1.50
N PRO A 20 -6.99 17.48 -0.44
CA PRO A 20 -6.05 17.78 0.63
C PRO A 20 -5.83 16.60 1.59
N ASP A 21 -6.60 15.51 1.46
CA ASP A 21 -6.45 14.34 2.32
C ASP A 21 -5.18 13.56 1.96
N VAL A 22 -4.63 12.86 2.96
CA VAL A 22 -3.45 11.99 2.80
C VAL A 22 -3.93 10.61 2.41
N ASN A 23 -3.84 10.24 1.13
CA ASN A 23 -4.24 8.92 0.66
C ASN A 23 -3.58 8.54 -0.69
N ALA A 24 -3.45 7.24 -0.94
CA ALA A 24 -3.12 6.66 -2.23
C ALA A 24 -3.79 5.29 -2.36
N PHE A 25 -4.17 4.89 -3.57
CA PHE A 25 -4.71 3.54 -3.81
C PHE A 25 -4.51 3.09 -5.26
N ALA A 26 -4.53 1.76 -5.45
CA ALA A 26 -4.38 1.12 -6.74
C ALA A 26 -5.69 0.53 -7.28
N GLN A 27 -5.88 0.65 -8.59
CA GLN A 27 -6.94 0.01 -9.37
C GLN A 27 -6.31 -0.94 -10.38
N CYS A 28 -6.51 -2.25 -10.17
CA CYS A 28 -5.86 -3.29 -10.95
C CYS A 28 -6.32 -3.36 -12.42
N GLU A 29 -7.62 -3.15 -12.71
CA GLU A 29 -8.17 -3.28 -14.07
C GLU A 29 -7.53 -2.31 -15.06
N ASP A 30 -7.41 -1.04 -14.66
CA ASP A 30 -6.80 0.02 -15.47
C ASP A 30 -5.29 0.20 -15.22
N LYS A 31 -4.69 -0.66 -14.37
CA LYS A 31 -3.31 -0.54 -13.86
C LYS A 31 -2.99 0.90 -13.41
N LEU A 32 -3.92 1.49 -12.67
CA LEU A 32 -3.91 2.90 -12.28
C LEU A 32 -3.60 3.05 -10.79
N VAL A 33 -2.63 3.89 -10.47
CA VAL A 33 -2.38 4.39 -9.11
C VAL A 33 -2.94 5.80 -9.01
N ILE A 34 -3.72 6.07 -7.97
CA ILE A 34 -4.28 7.39 -7.66
C ILE A 34 -3.63 7.86 -6.36
N VAL A 35 -3.04 9.05 -6.37
CA VAL A 35 -2.43 9.68 -5.20
C VAL A 35 -3.11 10.99 -4.92
N PHE A 36 -3.48 11.26 -3.68
CA PHE A 36 -4.09 12.55 -3.32
C PHE A 36 -3.01 13.60 -3.11
N ALA A 37 -3.31 14.86 -3.46
CA ALA A 37 -2.37 15.97 -3.36
C ALA A 37 -1.80 16.13 -1.93
N GLY A 38 -2.63 15.94 -0.90
CA GLY A 38 -2.19 16.02 0.51
C GLY A 38 -1.08 15.04 0.90
N ALA A 39 -0.93 13.91 0.19
CA ALA A 39 0.18 12.98 0.44
C ALA A 39 1.55 13.63 0.15
N PHE A 40 1.62 14.53 -0.83
CA PHE A 40 2.88 15.21 -1.19
C PHE A 40 3.29 16.27 -0.17
N ASP A 41 2.37 16.73 0.67
CA ASP A 41 2.65 17.66 1.76
C ASP A 41 3.21 16.94 3.00
N GLU A 42 2.85 15.67 3.20
CA GLU A 42 3.25 14.88 4.37
C GLU A 42 4.51 14.02 4.15
N PHE A 43 4.70 13.52 2.93
CA PHE A 43 5.76 12.55 2.62
C PHE A 43 6.91 13.17 1.84
N THR A 44 8.13 12.77 2.20
CA THR A 44 9.34 13.09 1.42
C THR A 44 9.34 12.34 0.10
N THR A 45 10.21 12.74 -0.84
CA THR A 45 10.36 12.03 -2.12
C THR A 45 10.69 10.55 -1.95
N ASP A 46 11.57 10.18 -1.00
CA ASP A 46 11.92 8.79 -0.75
C ASP A 46 10.75 7.98 -0.17
N GLU A 47 9.95 8.59 0.71
CA GLU A 47 8.74 7.96 1.25
C GLU A 47 7.67 7.82 0.17
N MET A 48 7.54 8.80 -0.73
CA MET A 48 6.67 8.69 -1.89
C MET A 48 7.12 7.60 -2.86
N HIS A 49 8.42 7.35 -3.03
CA HIS A 49 8.90 6.21 -3.80
C HIS A 49 8.41 4.89 -3.21
N PHE A 50 8.44 4.75 -1.88
CA PHE A 50 7.88 3.57 -1.21
C PHE A 50 6.36 3.45 -1.42
N ILE A 51 5.60 4.52 -1.16
CA ILE A 51 4.14 4.53 -1.34
C ILE A 51 3.77 4.13 -2.77
N MET A 52 4.40 4.73 -3.77
CA MET A 52 4.16 4.38 -5.18
C MET A 52 4.53 2.93 -5.48
N ALA A 53 5.68 2.45 -4.99
CA ALA A 53 6.10 1.06 -5.18
C ALA A 53 5.14 0.08 -4.50
N HIS A 54 4.57 0.44 -3.35
CA HIS A 54 3.54 -0.32 -2.64
C HIS A 54 2.24 -0.41 -3.46
N GLU A 55 1.72 0.71 -3.96
CA GLU A 55 0.51 0.71 -4.79
C GLU A 55 0.69 -0.07 -6.10
N PHE A 56 1.83 0.08 -6.78
CA PHE A 56 2.14 -0.73 -7.95
C PHE A 56 2.33 -2.22 -7.61
N SER A 57 2.76 -2.54 -6.39
CA SER A 57 2.85 -3.92 -5.93
C SER A 57 1.48 -4.57 -5.85
N HIS A 58 0.46 -3.86 -5.34
CA HIS A 58 -0.93 -4.35 -5.35
C HIS A 58 -1.42 -4.69 -6.76
N ILE A 59 -1.09 -3.87 -7.77
CA ILE A 59 -1.45 -4.17 -9.17
C ILE A 59 -0.70 -5.42 -9.65
N SER A 60 0.60 -5.48 -9.41
CA SER A 60 1.45 -6.58 -9.90
C SER A 60 1.16 -7.93 -9.25
N LEU A 61 0.58 -7.92 -8.05
CA LEU A 61 0.17 -9.09 -7.29
C LEU A 61 -1.34 -9.36 -7.41
N GLU A 62 -2.03 -8.56 -8.22
CA GLU A 62 -3.47 -8.69 -8.47
C GLU A 62 -4.33 -8.57 -7.19
N HIS A 63 -3.84 -7.89 -6.15
CA HIS A 63 -4.52 -7.76 -4.85
C HIS A 63 -5.87 -7.02 -4.93
N CYS A 64 -6.04 -6.15 -5.92
CA CYS A 64 -7.32 -5.48 -6.19
C CYS A 64 -8.29 -6.33 -7.02
N GLN A 65 -7.88 -7.50 -7.52
CA GLN A 65 -8.76 -8.49 -8.12
C GLN A 65 -9.09 -9.55 -7.06
N SER A 66 -10.36 -9.68 -6.69
CA SER A 66 -10.73 -10.62 -5.63
C SER A 66 -10.71 -12.07 -6.10
N ALA A 67 -9.96 -12.95 -5.44
CA ALA A 67 -10.05 -14.40 -5.64
C ALA A 67 -11.40 -15.01 -5.14
N THR A 68 -12.16 -14.27 -4.33
CA THR A 68 -13.38 -14.72 -3.63
C THR A 68 -14.66 -13.97 -4.05
N GLY A 69 -14.60 -13.10 -5.07
CA GLY A 69 -15.69 -12.19 -5.43
C GLY A 69 -15.83 -10.97 -4.49
N VAL A 70 -14.90 -10.82 -3.54
CA VAL A 70 -14.84 -9.73 -2.56
C VAL A 70 -13.87 -8.67 -3.06
N SER A 71 -14.32 -7.80 -3.95
CA SER A 71 -13.48 -6.72 -4.43
C SER A 71 -13.09 -5.80 -3.27
N VAL A 72 -11.79 -5.51 -3.11
CA VAL A 72 -11.27 -4.42 -2.24
C VAL A 72 -11.97 -3.09 -2.57
N THR A 73 -12.49 -2.99 -3.79
CA THR A 73 -13.43 -1.97 -4.28
C THR A 73 -14.62 -1.72 -3.35
N LEU A 74 -15.09 -2.70 -2.56
CA LEU A 74 -16.26 -2.53 -1.67
C LEU A 74 -16.03 -1.50 -0.55
N ASN A 75 -14.80 -1.34 -0.05
CA ASN A 75 -14.49 -0.28 0.92
C ASN A 75 -14.26 1.07 0.22
N ILE A 76 -13.66 1.07 -0.97
CA ILE A 76 -13.39 2.27 -1.78
C ILE A 76 -14.69 2.91 -2.29
N LEU A 77 -15.69 2.09 -2.66
CA LEU A 77 -17.02 2.51 -3.11
C LEU A 77 -17.77 3.35 -2.07
N ARG A 78 -17.41 3.24 -0.78
CA ARG A 78 -18.00 4.02 0.30
C ARG A 78 -17.60 5.51 0.25
N PHE A 79 -16.52 5.84 -0.45
CA PHE A 79 -15.99 7.21 -0.61
C PHE A 79 -16.41 7.86 -1.94
N ILE A 80 -17.08 7.14 -2.84
CA ILE A 80 -17.66 7.71 -4.07
C ILE A 80 -19.15 7.96 -3.81
N PRO A 81 -19.62 9.22 -3.66
CA PRO A 81 -20.98 9.54 -3.22
C PRO A 81 -22.12 9.07 -4.16
N LYS A 82 -21.80 8.45 -5.31
CA LYS A 82 -22.75 8.13 -6.38
C LYS A 82 -22.89 6.65 -6.74
N ILE A 83 -22.19 5.73 -6.07
CA ILE A 83 -22.31 4.28 -6.36
C ILE A 83 -22.76 3.52 -5.11
N GLY A 84 -23.87 3.97 -4.53
CA GLY A 84 -24.57 3.24 -3.47
C GLY A 84 -25.46 2.16 -4.09
N GLY A 85 -24.95 0.95 -4.30
CA GLY A 85 -25.83 -0.14 -4.70
C GLY A 85 -25.19 -1.40 -5.26
N LEU A 86 -24.26 -2.06 -4.55
CA LEU A 86 -23.88 -3.45 -4.86
C LEU A 86 -23.20 -4.21 -3.70
N ALA A 87 -23.51 -3.88 -2.45
CA ALA A 87 -22.87 -4.50 -1.27
C ALA A 87 -23.79 -5.52 -0.56
N ASN A 88 -24.14 -6.63 -1.22
CA ASN A 88 -24.79 -7.78 -0.57
C ASN A 88 -24.05 -9.09 -0.87
N LEU A 89 -22.74 -9.12 -0.58
CA LEU A 89 -22.01 -10.37 -0.48
C LEU A 89 -21.73 -10.62 1.01
N ILE A 90 -22.39 -11.62 1.59
CA ILE A 90 -22.12 -12.05 2.97
C ILE A 90 -20.76 -12.74 2.96
N VAL A 91 -19.72 -12.00 3.33
CA VAL A 91 -18.36 -12.48 3.45
C VAL A 91 -17.98 -12.41 4.92
N ASN A 92 -17.34 -13.45 5.44
CA ASN A 92 -16.86 -13.43 6.82
C ASN A 92 -15.84 -12.28 6.99
N PRO A 93 -16.12 -11.29 7.86
CA PRO A 93 -15.26 -10.13 8.04
C PRO A 93 -13.86 -10.51 8.55
N LEU A 94 -13.72 -11.62 9.28
CA LEU A 94 -12.41 -12.09 9.77
C LEU A 94 -11.53 -12.61 8.62
N VAL A 95 -12.12 -13.35 7.69
CA VAL A 95 -11.42 -13.87 6.50
C VAL A 95 -10.99 -12.71 5.60
N THR A 96 -11.88 -11.73 5.40
CA THR A 96 -11.60 -10.51 4.63
C THR A 96 -10.45 -9.72 5.25
N ARG A 97 -10.48 -9.50 6.57
CA ARG A 97 -9.42 -8.79 7.30
C ARG A 97 -8.08 -9.55 7.28
N ALA A 98 -8.09 -10.88 7.35
CA ALA A 98 -6.86 -11.67 7.27
C ALA A 98 -6.24 -11.62 5.87
N TYR A 99 -7.05 -11.79 4.84
CA TYR A 99 -6.64 -11.67 3.45
C TYR A 99 -6.09 -10.27 3.13
N MET A 100 -6.77 -9.21 3.58
CA MET A 100 -6.28 -7.83 3.44
C MET A 100 -4.91 -7.64 4.10
N ARG A 101 -4.71 -8.16 5.32
CA ARG A 101 -3.41 -8.07 5.99
C ARG A 101 -2.30 -8.80 5.23
N GLU A 102 -2.56 -9.99 4.69
CA GLU A 102 -1.58 -10.75 3.90
C GLU A 102 -1.15 -9.97 2.65
N ASN A 103 -2.13 -9.39 1.93
CA ASN A 103 -1.87 -8.54 0.77
C ASN A 103 -0.97 -7.33 1.11
N GLU A 104 -1.14 -6.71 2.28
CA GLU A 104 -0.26 -5.60 2.72
C GLU A 104 1.19 -6.05 2.92
N TYR A 105 1.41 -7.22 3.54
CA TYR A 105 2.75 -7.75 3.75
C TYR A 105 3.44 -8.09 2.44
N GLU A 106 2.72 -8.71 1.51
CA GLU A 106 3.27 -9.03 0.18
C GLU A 106 3.58 -7.77 -0.63
N ALA A 107 2.71 -6.74 -0.55
CA ALA A 107 2.93 -5.46 -1.19
C ALA A 107 4.14 -4.71 -0.60
N ASP A 108 4.27 -4.67 0.73
CA ASP A 108 5.43 -4.11 1.43
C ASP A 108 6.73 -4.83 1.04
N GLU A 109 6.72 -6.16 1.07
CA GLU A 109 7.89 -6.97 0.75
C GLU A 109 8.37 -6.69 -0.68
N LYS A 110 7.45 -6.66 -1.63
CA LYS A 110 7.76 -6.40 -3.03
C LYS A 110 8.24 -4.97 -3.25
N ALA A 111 7.60 -3.98 -2.61
CA ALA A 111 7.99 -2.58 -2.70
C ALA A 111 9.41 -2.36 -2.17
N VAL A 112 9.72 -2.87 -0.98
CA VAL A 112 11.06 -2.78 -0.37
C VAL A 112 12.11 -3.45 -1.26
N THR A 113 11.80 -4.65 -1.76
CA THR A 113 12.69 -5.38 -2.69
C THR A 113 12.96 -4.56 -3.95
N ALA A 114 11.94 -3.89 -4.49
CA ALA A 114 12.08 -3.07 -5.67
C ALA A 114 12.95 -1.83 -5.41
N LEU A 115 12.73 -1.10 -4.31
CA LEU A 115 13.56 0.04 -3.91
C LEU A 115 15.03 -0.37 -3.79
N ILE A 116 15.31 -1.48 -3.09
CA ILE A 116 16.67 -2.02 -2.93
C ILE A 116 17.28 -2.35 -4.31
N SER A 117 16.50 -2.94 -5.21
CA SER A 117 16.98 -3.35 -6.54
C SER A 117 17.39 -2.19 -7.45
N ILE A 118 16.87 -0.98 -7.21
CA ILE A 118 17.19 0.23 -7.97
C ILE A 118 18.10 1.20 -7.21
N GLY A 119 18.63 0.79 -6.06
CA GLY A 119 19.56 1.59 -5.25
C GLY A 119 18.92 2.73 -4.46
N MET A 120 17.59 2.70 -4.27
CA MET A 120 16.89 3.65 -3.40
C MET A 120 17.00 3.23 -1.93
N ASN A 121 16.80 4.19 -1.02
CA ASN A 121 16.88 3.96 0.42
C ASN A 121 15.64 3.18 0.92
N PRO A 122 15.77 1.90 1.33
CA PRO A 122 14.62 1.14 1.80
C PRO A 122 14.15 1.58 3.19
N GLN A 123 14.96 2.33 3.95
CA GLN A 123 14.56 2.85 5.26
C GLN A 123 13.37 3.82 5.14
N ALA A 124 13.16 4.42 3.97
CA ALA A 124 12.01 5.27 3.69
C ALA A 124 10.67 4.52 3.81
N ALA A 125 10.66 3.19 3.61
CA ALA A 125 9.48 2.37 3.87
C ALA A 125 9.07 2.41 5.34
N VAL A 126 10.06 2.29 6.24
CA VAL A 126 9.83 2.35 7.70
C VAL A 126 9.32 3.73 8.11
N THR A 127 9.96 4.81 7.62
CA THR A 127 9.55 6.17 8.02
C THR A 127 8.19 6.55 7.45
N ALA A 128 7.86 6.12 6.23
CA ALA A 128 6.53 6.31 5.65
C ALA A 128 5.44 5.62 6.50
N LEU A 129 5.64 4.35 6.87
CA LEU A 129 4.69 3.62 7.72
C LEU A 129 4.58 4.21 9.13
N GLU A 130 5.69 4.70 9.70
CA GLU A 130 5.68 5.39 11.00
C GLU A 130 4.92 6.73 10.93
N LYS A 131 5.04 7.49 9.83
CA LYS A 131 4.25 8.69 9.57
C LYS A 131 2.78 8.39 9.42
N LEU A 132 2.41 7.38 8.63
CA LEU A 132 1.02 6.92 8.51
C LEU A 132 0.44 6.58 9.88
N ARG A 133 1.22 5.90 10.74
CA ARG A 133 0.79 5.57 12.11
C ARG A 133 0.61 6.82 12.97
N ALA A 134 1.46 7.83 12.80
CA ALA A 134 1.34 9.10 13.52
C ALA A 134 0.10 9.89 13.05
N ILE A 135 -0.17 9.95 11.75
CA ILE A 135 -1.36 10.59 11.16
C ILE A 135 -2.62 9.90 11.67
N ALA A 136 -2.65 8.56 11.65
CA ALA A 136 -3.75 7.78 12.20
C ALA A 136 -4.03 8.13 13.67
N LYS A 137 -2.98 8.12 14.50
CA LYS A 137 -3.08 8.46 15.92
C LYS A 137 -3.54 9.90 16.17
N ALA A 138 -3.08 10.85 15.37
CA ALA A 138 -3.42 12.27 15.52
C ALA A 138 -4.90 12.57 15.21
N ASN A 139 -5.53 11.74 14.38
CA ASN A 139 -6.93 11.88 14.01
C ASN A 139 -7.89 11.04 14.88
N ASP A 140 -7.42 10.55 16.04
CA ASP A 140 -8.16 9.64 16.95
C ASP A 140 -8.76 8.42 16.23
N ILE A 141 -8.09 7.99 15.16
CA ILE A 141 -8.48 6.79 14.43
C ILE A 141 -7.99 5.59 15.24
N SER A 142 -8.92 4.88 15.87
CA SER A 142 -8.65 3.52 16.32
C SER A 142 -8.52 2.60 15.11
N GLU A 143 -7.74 1.52 15.19
CA GLU A 143 -7.66 0.51 14.10
C GLU A 143 -9.04 -0.08 13.72
N GLU A 144 -10.09 0.15 14.53
CA GLU A 144 -11.46 -0.30 14.31
C GLU A 144 -12.43 0.80 13.84
N GLU A 145 -12.08 2.09 13.97
CA GLU A 145 -12.97 3.25 13.71
C GLU A 145 -12.36 4.26 12.73
N ASP A 146 -11.62 3.81 11.72
CA ASP A 146 -11.13 4.73 10.70
C ASP A 146 -12.27 5.36 9.90
N ARG A 147 -12.31 6.69 9.93
CA ARG A 147 -13.27 7.51 9.18
C ARG A 147 -12.58 8.30 8.07
N THR A 148 -11.24 8.29 8.03
CA THR A 148 -10.41 8.94 7.00
C THR A 148 -10.13 8.02 5.82
N GLY A 149 -10.36 6.72 5.97
CA GLY A 149 -10.12 5.72 4.94
C GLY A 149 -8.65 5.35 4.76
N LEU A 150 -7.74 5.90 5.58
CA LEU A 150 -6.29 5.71 5.50
C LEU A 150 -5.82 4.36 6.09
N LEU A 151 -6.48 3.89 7.14
CA LEU A 151 -6.27 2.59 7.79
C LEU A 151 -7.33 1.55 7.40
N ASP A 152 -8.50 1.99 6.93
CA ASP A 152 -9.53 1.10 6.36
C ASP A 152 -9.02 0.34 5.13
N THR A 153 -8.11 0.97 4.36
CA THR A 153 -7.42 0.33 3.23
C THR A 153 -6.19 -0.46 3.68
N HIS A 154 -5.52 -0.08 4.78
CA HIS A 154 -4.21 -0.60 5.16
C HIS A 154 -4.08 -0.90 6.68
N PRO A 155 -4.64 -2.01 7.19
CA PRO A 155 -4.62 -2.34 8.61
C PRO A 155 -3.22 -2.78 9.13
N ASN A 156 -3.01 -2.64 10.45
CA ASN A 156 -1.88 -3.18 11.24
C ASN A 156 -0.48 -2.61 10.90
N LEU A 157 -0.33 -1.29 11.03
CA LEU A 157 0.94 -0.61 10.76
C LEU A 157 2.09 -1.05 11.67
N THR A 158 1.83 -1.40 12.94
CA THR A 158 2.89 -1.82 13.87
C THR A 158 3.58 -3.11 13.42
N ALA A 159 2.80 -4.14 13.05
CA ALA A 159 3.40 -5.39 12.59
C ALA A 159 4.07 -5.25 11.22
N ARG A 160 3.52 -4.42 10.32
CA ARG A 160 4.15 -4.09 9.03
C ARG A 160 5.50 -3.40 9.19
N ILE A 161 5.59 -2.39 10.07
CA ILE A 161 6.86 -1.71 10.39
C ILE A 161 7.93 -2.71 10.83
N GLU A 162 7.58 -3.65 11.73
CA GLU A 162 8.53 -4.66 12.21
C GLU A 162 8.90 -5.67 11.12
N ALA A 163 7.95 -6.08 10.28
CA ALA A 163 8.21 -6.96 9.14
C ALA A 163 9.17 -6.32 8.13
N VAL A 164 8.94 -5.05 7.77
CA VAL A 164 9.80 -4.28 6.86
C VAL A 164 11.20 -4.10 7.46
N LYS A 165 11.32 -3.73 8.74
CA LYS A 165 12.63 -3.64 9.42
C LYS A 165 13.41 -4.95 9.32
N LYS A 166 12.75 -6.08 9.58
CA LYS A 166 13.35 -7.41 9.51
C LYS A 166 13.78 -7.78 8.09
N GLN A 167 12.97 -7.46 7.08
CA GLN A 167 13.32 -7.69 5.67
C GLN A 167 14.56 -6.88 5.29
N ILE A 168 14.59 -5.60 5.61
CA ILE A 168 15.72 -4.70 5.36
C ILE A 168 16.99 -5.26 6.00
N GLU A 169 16.93 -5.63 7.28
CA GLU A 169 18.07 -6.21 8.00
C GLU A 169 18.59 -7.48 7.29
N LYS A 170 17.70 -8.40 6.93
CA LYS A 170 18.05 -9.65 6.23
C LYS A 170 18.73 -9.38 4.90
N GLU A 171 18.22 -8.46 4.08
CA GLU A 171 18.79 -8.10 2.79
C GLU A 171 20.20 -7.49 2.92
N PHE A 172 20.43 -6.65 3.93
CA PHE A 172 21.76 -6.07 4.19
C PHE A 172 22.73 -7.04 4.86
N GLN A 173 22.25 -8.01 5.64
CA GLN A 173 23.09 -9.10 6.16
C GLN A 173 23.55 -10.03 5.02
N ASN A 174 22.67 -10.39 4.10
CA ASN A 174 22.98 -11.24 2.95
C ASN A 174 23.93 -10.58 1.93
N LYS A 175 24.00 -9.23 1.90
CA LYS A 175 24.91 -8.46 1.06
C LYS A 175 26.30 -8.23 1.68
N LYS A 176 26.54 -8.59 2.95
CA LYS A 176 27.90 -8.54 3.53
C LYS A 176 28.75 -9.67 2.91
N PRO A 177 29.88 -9.37 2.25
CA PRO A 177 30.65 -10.41 1.58
C PRO A 177 31.29 -11.40 2.55
N SER A 178 31.17 -12.67 2.19
CA SER A 178 32.17 -13.73 2.36
C SER A 178 33.50 -13.41 1.64
N GLU A 179 33.96 -12.17 1.68
CA GLU A 179 35.23 -11.70 1.12
C GLU A 179 36.03 -10.98 2.21
N ARG A 180 36.75 -11.79 2.98
CA ARG A 180 38.07 -11.48 3.55
C ARG A 180 38.92 -12.73 3.50
#